data_AF-A0A1C5R2A5-F1
#
_entry.id   AF-A0A1C5R2A5-F1
#
_cell.length_a   1.000
_cell.length_b   1.000
_cell.length_c   1.000
_cell.angle_alpha   90.00
_cell.angle_beta   90.00
_cell.angle_gamma   90.00
#
_symmetry.space_group_name_H-M   'P 1'
#
loop_
_entity.id
_entity.type
_entity.pdbx_description
1 polymer ?
#
loop_
_entity_poly.entity_id
_entity_poly.type
_entity_poly.pdbx_seq_one_letter_code
_entity_poly.pdbx_strand_id
1 'polypeptide(L)'
;MNSEEKKLHDIGIADFVLTDLMLYLDTHPSDQKAMEYFNHYARIKTQMEREFARDHYPLRKDLAESSRDWRWGSAPLPWEGGCN
;
A
#
# COMPACT_ATOMS: atom_id res chain seq x y z
N MET A 1 -9.80 0.68 17.14
CA MET A 1 -9.15 0.52 15.82
C MET A 1 -9.65 -0.76 15.19
N ASN A 2 -10.44 -0.63 14.13
CA ASN A 2 -10.93 -1.73 13.32
C ASN A 2 -9.74 -2.49 12.71
N SER A 3 -9.92 -3.78 12.39
CA SER A 3 -8.89 -4.56 11.71
C SER A 3 -8.55 -3.99 10.34
N GLU A 4 -9.50 -3.37 9.65
CA GLU A 4 -9.27 -2.67 8.37
C GLU A 4 -8.37 -1.44 8.56
N GLU A 5 -8.73 -0.55 9.50
CA GLU A 5 -7.95 0.66 9.81
C GLU A 5 -6.51 0.33 10.19
N LYS A 6 -6.31 -0.74 10.97
CA LYS A 6 -4.97 -1.20 11.32
C LYS A 6 -4.17 -1.61 10.09
N LYS A 7 -4.74 -2.40 9.17
CA LYS A 7 -4.06 -2.79 7.93
C LYS A 7 -3.72 -1.58 7.06
N LEU A 8 -4.64 -0.63 6.91
CA LEU A 8 -4.40 0.62 6.16
C LEU A 8 -3.29 1.45 6.79
N HIS A 9 -3.28 1.57 8.12
CA HIS A 9 -2.24 2.26 8.86
C HIS A 9 -0.87 1.60 8.67
N ASP A 10 -0.79 0.28 8.79
CA ASP A 10 0.47 -0.46 8.61
C ASP A 10 1.00 -0.36 7.17
N ILE A 11 0.12 -0.37 6.17
CA ILE A 11 0.46 -0.06 4.77
C ILE A 11 1.01 1.37 4.65
N GLY A 12 0.37 2.34 5.31
CA GLY A 12 0.81 3.73 5.34
C GLY A 12 2.20 3.91 5.95
N ILE A 13 2.53 3.16 7.00
CA ILE A 13 3.89 3.15 7.58
C ILE A 13 4.91 2.65 6.55
N ALA A 14 4.63 1.54 5.87
CA ALA A 14 5.55 1.02 4.84
C ALA A 14 5.71 1.99 3.66
N ASP A 15 4.65 2.71 3.29
CA ASP A 15 4.71 3.74 2.25
C ASP A 15 5.56 4.94 2.66
N PHE A 16 5.46 5.37 3.92
CA PHE A 16 6.32 6.41 4.49
C PHE A 16 7.79 5.98 4.47
N VAL A 17 8.12 4.76 4.90
CA VAL A 17 9.48 4.22 4.88
C VAL A 17 10.05 4.18 3.46
N LEU A 18 9.24 3.78 2.47
CA LEU A 18 9.65 3.79 1.07
C LEU A 18 9.92 5.20 0.56
N THR A 19 9.08 6.17 0.92
CA THR A 19 9.25 7.57 0.54
C THR A 19 10.54 8.14 1.15
N ASP A 20 10.82 7.84 2.42
CA ASP A 20 12.05 8.27 3.10
C ASP A 20 13.31 7.66 2.47
N LEU A 21 13.30 6.35 2.20
CA LEU A 21 14.40 5.67 1.51
C LEU A 21 14.62 6.19 0.09
N MET A 22 13.55 6.53 -0.63
CA MET A 22 13.64 7.13 -1.96
C MET A 22 14.33 8.50 -1.89
N LEU A 23 13.90 9.38 -0.98
CA LEU A 23 14.52 10.69 -0.76
C LEU A 23 16.00 10.56 -0.36
N TYR A 24 16.35 9.57 0.46
CA TYR A 24 17.73 9.28 0.80
C TYR A 24 18.54 8.87 -0.44
N LEU A 25 18.02 7.93 -1.24
CA LEU A 25 18.68 7.42 -2.45
C LEU A 25 18.86 8.48 -3.54
N ASP A 26 17.98 9.49 -3.63
CA ASP A 26 18.16 10.63 -4.54
C ASP A 26 19.47 11.39 -4.26
N THR A 27 19.95 11.36 -3.02
CA THR A 27 21.23 11.97 -2.61
C THR A 27 22.39 10.97 -2.55
N HIS A 28 22.11 9.66 -2.47
CA HIS A 28 23.09 8.58 -2.34
C HIS A 28 22.80 7.42 -3.33
N PRO A 29 22.85 7.64 -4.65
CA PRO A 29 22.37 6.66 -5.64
C PRO A 29 23.22 5.38 -5.74
N SER A 30 24.45 5.39 -5.19
CA SER A 30 25.34 4.23 -5.19
C SER A 30 25.26 3.38 -3.91
N ASP A 31 24.44 3.76 -2.93
CA ASP A 31 24.30 2.99 -1.69
C ASP A 31 23.47 1.71 -1.91
N GLN A 32 24.17 0.60 -2.08
CA GLN A 32 23.57 -0.71 -2.30
C GLN A 32 22.71 -1.19 -1.13
N LYS A 33 23.07 -0.86 0.12
CA LYS A 33 22.29 -1.28 1.28
C LYS A 33 20.96 -0.55 1.33
N ALA A 34 20.96 0.75 1.05
CA ALA A 34 19.73 1.54 0.97
C ALA A 34 18.81 1.02 -0.15
N MET A 35 19.37 0.64 -1.31
CA MET A 35 18.61 -0.01 -2.39
C MET A 35 18.01 -1.37 -1.98
N GLU A 36 18.76 -2.20 -1.23
CA GLU A 36 18.26 -3.47 -0.70
C GLU A 36 17.10 -3.27 0.27
N TYR A 37 17.21 -2.31 1.20
CA TYR A 37 16.13 -1.95 2.11
C TYR A 37 14.89 -1.45 1.36
N PHE A 38 15.07 -0.56 0.39
CA PHE A 38 13.97 -0.07 -0.45
C PHE A 38 13.24 -1.23 -1.12
N ASN A 39 13.97 -2.13 -1.78
CA ASN A 39 13.40 -3.31 -2.43
C ASN A 39 12.70 -4.26 -1.44
N HIS A 40 13.23 -4.41 -0.22
CA HIS A 40 12.62 -5.21 0.83
C HIS A 40 11.26 -4.64 1.25
N TYR A 41 11.20 -3.35 1.61
CA TYR A 41 9.96 -2.69 2.01
C TYR A 41 8.95 -2.60 0.85
N ALA A 42 9.40 -2.47 -0.39
CA ALA A 42 8.53 -2.44 -1.56
C ALA A 42 7.78 -3.78 -1.72
N ARG A 43 8.47 -4.90 -1.47
CA ARG A 43 7.86 -6.24 -1.45
C ARG A 43 6.86 -6.40 -0.29
N ILE A 44 7.22 -5.95 0.90
CA ILE A 44 6.33 -6.00 2.08
C ILE A 44 5.06 -5.19 1.80
N LYS A 45 5.18 -3.93 1.35
CA LYS A 45 4.03 -3.08 1.01
C LYS A 45 3.12 -3.76 -0.01
N THR A 46 3.70 -4.28 -1.10
CA THR A 46 2.93 -4.98 -2.14
C THR A 46 2.18 -6.19 -1.58
N GLN A 47 2.80 -6.96 -0.69
CA GLN A 47 2.15 -8.11 -0.04
C GLN A 47 0.98 -7.67 0.86
N MET A 48 1.18 -6.62 1.67
CA MET A 48 0.12 -6.07 2.53
C MET A 48 -1.05 -5.52 1.71
N GLU A 49 -0.78 -4.80 0.61
CA GLU A 49 -1.82 -4.28 -0.28
C GLU A 49 -2.62 -5.42 -0.95
N ARG A 50 -1.97 -6.53 -1.31
CA ARG A 50 -2.64 -7.73 -1.85
C ARG A 50 -3.54 -8.40 -0.83
N GLU A 51 -3.05 -8.57 0.40
CA GLU A 51 -3.83 -9.15 1.49
C GLU A 51 -5.03 -8.28 1.85
N PHE A 52 -4.84 -6.96 1.86
CA PHE A 52 -5.93 -6.00 2.02
C PHE A 52 -6.96 -6.13 0.89
N ALA A 53 -6.51 -6.09 -0.37
CA ALA A 53 -7.38 -6.17 -1.54
C ALA A 53 -8.17 -7.48 -1.61
N ARG A 54 -7.59 -8.59 -1.14
CA ARG A 54 -8.28 -9.89 -1.05
C ARG A 54 -9.50 -9.78 -0.13
N ASP A 55 -9.30 -9.24 1.07
CA ASP A 55 -10.29 -9.24 2.14
C ASP A 55 -11.28 -8.05 2.04
N HIS A 56 -10.90 -6.96 1.37
CA HIS A 56 -11.66 -5.69 1.30
C HIS A 56 -11.87 -5.24 -0.16
N TYR A 57 -11.25 -4.14 -0.57
CA TYR A 57 -11.28 -3.57 -1.92
C TYR A 57 -9.85 -3.26 -2.39
N PRO A 58 -9.58 -3.28 -3.70
CA PRO A 58 -8.25 -2.99 -4.22
C PRO A 58 -7.85 -1.53 -3.96
N LEU A 59 -6.68 -1.34 -3.35
CA LEU A 59 -6.10 0.00 -3.11
C LEU A 59 -5.40 0.58 -4.35
N ARG A 60 -4.99 -0.30 -5.28
CA ARG A 60 -4.32 0.07 -6.52
C ARG A 60 -4.96 -0.61 -7.72
N LYS A 61 -4.88 0.05 -8.88
CA LYS A 61 -5.52 -0.40 -10.12
C LYS A 61 -5.02 -1.77 -10.57
N ASP A 62 -3.75 -2.07 -10.33
CA ASP A 62 -3.12 -3.36 -10.66
C ASP A 62 -3.59 -4.52 -9.76
N LEU A 63 -4.22 -4.22 -8.62
CA LEU A 63 -4.81 -5.21 -7.71
C LEU A 63 -6.30 -5.46 -7.98
N ALA A 64 -6.90 -4.70 -8.90
CA ALA A 64 -8.29 -4.91 -9.32
C ALA A 64 -8.38 -6.10 -10.28
N GLU A 65 -8.21 -7.31 -9.77
CA GLU A 65 -8.39 -8.53 -10.56
C GLU A 65 -9.87 -8.74 -10.92
N SER A 66 -10.17 -8.63 -12.22
CA SER A 66 -11.50 -8.79 -12.81
C SER A 66 -11.84 -10.27 -13.07
N SER A 67 -11.69 -11.16 -12.08
CA SER A 67 -11.95 -12.59 -12.31
C SER A 67 -13.44 -12.95 -12.29
N ARG A 68 -14.27 -12.21 -11.54
CA ARG A 68 -15.72 -12.47 -11.41
C ARG A 68 -16.57 -11.20 -11.27
N ASP A 69 -16.09 -10.22 -10.51
CA ASP A 69 -16.82 -8.97 -10.22
C ASP A 69 -15.90 -7.74 -10.33
N TRP A 70 -16.46 -6.57 -10.68
CA TRP A 70 -15.74 -5.30 -10.74
C TRP A 70 -15.52 -4.72 -9.33
N ARG A 71 -14.44 -5.15 -8.66
CA ARG A 71 -14.14 -4.77 -7.27
C ARG A 71 -13.54 -3.37 -7.10
N TRP A 72 -13.04 -2.73 -8.16
CA TRP A 72 -12.50 -1.36 -8.03
C TRP A 72 -13.57 -0.35 -7.58
N GLY A 73 -14.82 -0.55 -7.99
CA GLY A 73 -15.94 0.29 -7.57
C GLY A 73 -16.47 0.01 -6.16
N SER A 74 -15.91 -0.96 -5.42
CA SER A 74 -16.40 -1.34 -4.09
C SER A 74 -15.72 -0.59 -2.94
N ALA A 75 -14.75 0.28 -3.24
CA ALA A 75 -14.14 1.15 -2.25
C ALA A 75 -15.14 2.22 -1.79
N PRO A 76 -15.13 2.62 -0.49
CA PRO A 76 -15.97 3.70 0.00
C PRO A 76 -15.63 4.99 -0.76
N LEU A 77 -16.65 5.78 -1.10
CA LEU A 77 -16.41 7.00 -1.85
C LEU A 77 -15.78 8.06 -0.94
N PRO A 78 -14.79 8.82 -1.41
CA PRO A 78 -14.13 9.84 -0.59
C PRO A 78 -15.08 10.90 -0.02
N TRP A 79 -16.22 11.12 -0.69
CA TRP A 79 -17.24 12.09 -0.31
C TRP A 79 -18.40 11.50 0.50
N GLU A 80 -18.43 10.18 0.73
CA GLU A 80 -19.45 9.59 1.61
C GLU A 80 -19.21 9.92 3.08
N GLY A 81 -17.98 10.33 3.44
CA GLY A 81 -17.63 10.74 4.79
C GLY A 81 -17.69 9.57 5.78
N GLY A 82 -16.69 9.44 6.63
CA GLY A 82 -16.80 8.57 7.81
C GLY A 82 -17.80 9.17 8.79
N CYS A 83 -19.09 9.07 8.51
CA CYS A 83 -20.13 9.22 9.52
C CYS A 83 -20.41 7.84 10.08
N ASN A 84 -19.69 7.50 11.15
CA ASN A 84 -20.18 6.82 12.36
C ASN A 84 -19.11 6.91 13.45
#